data_AF-A0A9D7AK89-F1
#
_entry.id   AF-A0A9D7AK89-F1
#
_cell.length_a   1.000
_cell.length_b   1.000
_cell.length_c   1.000
_cell.angle_alpha   90.00
_cell.angle_beta   90.00
_cell.angle_gamma   90.00
#
_symmetry.space_group_name_H-M   'P 1'
#
loop_
_entity.id
_entity.type
_entity.pdbx_description
1 polymer ?
#
loop_
_entity_poly.entity_id
_entity_poly.type
_entity_poly.pdbx_seq_one_letter_code
_entity_poly.pdbx_strand_id
1 'polypeptide(L)'
;MTPIELPKYKLIYADPPWQYGNKSSNGAAQNHYNTMSLNELIRLPVFDIANKDAVLVMWYTGNFNNEAQQLAKAWGDQCPANSIELAPATYKPKD
;
A
#
# COMPACT_ATOMS: atom_id res chain seq x y z
N MET A 1 -19.46 -15.03 -19.77
CA MET A 1 -19.24 -14.64 -18.37
C MET A 1 -19.15 -13.13 -18.37
N THR A 2 -20.10 -12.43 -17.75
CA THR A 2 -20.11 -10.95 -17.73
C THR A 2 -19.10 -10.48 -16.69
N PRO A 3 -18.21 -9.52 -17.01
CA PRO A 3 -17.34 -8.92 -15.99
C PRO A 3 -18.18 -8.33 -14.87
N ILE A 4 -17.81 -8.62 -13.63
CA ILE A 4 -18.40 -7.95 -12.47
C ILE A 4 -17.77 -6.57 -12.41
N GLU A 5 -18.54 -5.54 -12.74
CA GLU A 5 -18.14 -4.14 -12.51
C GLU A 5 -18.15 -3.89 -10.99
N LEU A 6 -16.96 -3.74 -10.41
CA LEU A 6 -16.82 -3.44 -9.00
C LEU A 6 -17.08 -1.95 -8.74
N PRO A 7 -17.75 -1.60 -7.62
CA PRO A 7 -17.86 -0.20 -7.20
C PRO A 7 -16.48 0.45 -7.07
N LYS A 8 -16.37 1.71 -7.49
CA LYS A 8 -15.15 2.51 -7.32
C LYS A 8 -15.20 3.27 -5.99
N TYR A 9 -14.17 3.13 -5.17
CA TYR A 9 -14.09 3.68 -3.82
C TYR A 9 -13.30 5.00 -3.77
N LYS A 10 -13.78 5.96 -2.98
CA LYS A 10 -13.09 7.24 -2.73
C LYS A 10 -12.03 7.17 -1.63
N LEU A 11 -12.03 6.11 -0.83
CA LEU A 11 -11.04 5.87 0.21
C LEU A 11 -10.58 4.42 0.09
N ILE A 12 -9.28 4.25 -0.07
CA ILE A 12 -8.61 2.96 0.03
C ILE A 12 -7.83 2.97 1.33
N TYR A 13 -8.19 2.08 2.26
CA TYR A 13 -7.42 1.83 3.48
C TYR A 13 -6.65 0.52 3.30
N ALA A 14 -5.32 0.58 3.37
CA ALA A 14 -4.45 -0.55 3.08
C ALA A 14 -3.48 -0.85 4.23
N ASP A 15 -3.34 -2.13 4.56
CA ASP A 15 -2.31 -2.66 5.45
C ASP A 15 -1.52 -3.73 4.67
N PRO A 16 -0.49 -3.34 3.89
CA PRO A 16 0.21 -4.27 3.02
C PRO A 16 0.98 -5.32 3.83
N PRO A 17 0.96 -6.60 3.44
CA PRO A 17 1.67 -7.66 4.14
C PRO A 17 3.17 -7.61 3.83
N TRP A 18 3.87 -6.61 4.39
CA TRP A 18 5.25 -6.31 4.07
C TRP A 18 6.20 -7.48 4.34
N GLN A 19 6.97 -7.88 3.33
CA GLN A 19 8.02 -8.88 3.51
C GLN A 19 9.29 -8.26 4.10
N TYR A 20 9.60 -8.61 5.35
CA TYR A 20 10.85 -8.24 6.00
C TYR A 20 12.04 -9.03 5.44
N GLY A 21 13.19 -8.36 5.32
CA GLY A 21 14.44 -9.03 4.91
C GLY A 21 14.99 -10.00 5.96
N ASN A 22 14.76 -9.74 7.25
CA ASN A 22 15.16 -10.64 8.33
C ASN A 22 14.06 -11.68 8.60
N LYS A 23 14.39 -12.94 8.32
CA LYS A 23 13.47 -14.08 8.39
C LYS A 23 13.58 -14.91 9.67
N SER A 24 14.56 -14.61 10.52
CA SER A 24 15.03 -15.56 11.54
C SER A 24 14.53 -15.29 12.96
N SER A 25 13.51 -14.44 13.14
CA SER A 25 12.91 -14.19 14.46
C SER A 25 11.61 -14.96 14.65
N ASN A 26 11.34 -15.41 15.88
CA ASN A 26 10.08 -16.09 16.22
C ASN A 26 8.84 -15.20 15.98
N GLY A 27 9.00 -13.88 16.06
CA GLY A 27 7.95 -12.90 15.78
C GLY A 27 7.92 -12.38 14.34
N ALA A 28 8.58 -13.05 13.40
CA ALA A 28 8.53 -12.63 12.00
C ALA A 28 7.10 -12.76 11.44
N ALA A 29 6.61 -11.72 10.76
CA ALA A 29 5.26 -11.68 10.18
C ALA A 29 4.93 -12.91 9.31
N GLN A 30 5.93 -13.37 8.54
CA GLN A 30 5.88 -14.57 7.69
C GLN A 30 5.63 -15.89 8.44
N ASN A 31 5.81 -15.93 9.78
CA ASN A 31 5.42 -17.09 10.59
C ASN A 31 3.91 -17.16 10.85
N HIS A 32 3.19 -16.06 10.63
CA HIS A 32 1.76 -15.91 10.95
C HIS A 32 0.88 -15.77 9.69
N TYR A 33 1.38 -15.15 8.63
CA TYR A 33 0.67 -14.98 7.36
C TYR A 33 1.64 -14.81 6.19
N ASN A 34 1.16 -15.04 4.96
CA ASN A 34 1.96 -14.83 3.75
C ASN A 34 2.28 -13.35 3.57
N THR A 35 3.57 -13.05 3.38
CA THR A 35 4.06 -11.70 3.08
C THR A 35 4.34 -11.55 1.59
N MET A 36 4.41 -10.31 1.12
CA MET A 36 4.67 -9.95 -0.27
C MET A 36 5.86 -9.01 -0.37
N SER A 37 6.69 -9.23 -1.38
CA SER A 37 7.69 -8.27 -1.80
C SER A 37 7.04 -7.00 -2.35
N LEU A 38 7.78 -5.89 -2.38
CA LEU A 38 7.30 -4.63 -2.97
C LEU A 38 6.79 -4.83 -4.42
N ASN A 39 7.49 -5.63 -5.21
CA ASN A 39 7.10 -5.91 -6.60
C ASN A 39 5.77 -6.67 -6.71
N GLU A 40 5.46 -7.54 -5.77
CA GLU A 40 4.17 -8.25 -5.72
C GLU A 40 3.07 -7.29 -5.28
N LEU A 41 3.32 -6.44 -4.28
CA LEU A 41 2.37 -5.41 -3.81
C LEU A 41 2.00 -4.43 -4.93
N ILE A 42 2.98 -3.98 -5.71
CA ILE A 42 2.76 -3.05 -6.85
C ILE A 42 1.79 -3.64 -7.89
N ARG A 43 1.78 -4.98 -8.06
CA ARG A 43 0.95 -5.67 -9.05
C ARG A 43 -0.49 -5.91 -8.60
N LEU A 44 -0.82 -5.62 -7.34
CA LEU A 44 -2.19 -5.76 -6.85
C LEU A 44 -3.12 -4.79 -7.61
N PRO A 45 -4.30 -5.24 -8.08
CA PRO A 45 -5.21 -4.42 -8.88
C PRO A 45 -6.03 -3.45 -8.01
N VAL A 46 -5.39 -2.75 -7.08
CA VAL A 46 -6.06 -1.79 -6.18
C VAL A 46 -6.66 -0.62 -6.97
N PHE A 47 -6.04 -0.23 -8.08
CA PHE A 47 -6.53 0.80 -8.98
C PHE A 47 -7.83 0.41 -9.71
N ASP A 48 -8.09 -0.89 -9.90
CA ASP A 48 -9.33 -1.37 -10.53
C ASP A 48 -10.56 -1.13 -9.66
N ILE A 49 -10.38 -0.79 -8.38
CA ILE A 49 -11.47 -0.42 -7.48
C ILE A 49 -11.37 1.02 -6.96
N ALA A 50 -10.38 1.81 -7.40
CA ALA A 50 -10.20 3.19 -6.96
C ALA A 50 -11.02 4.16 -7.82
N ASN A 51 -11.66 5.15 -7.18
CA ASN A 51 -12.20 6.33 -7.87
C ASN A 51 -11.04 7.23 -8.33
N LYS A 52 -11.30 8.09 -9.33
CA LYS A 52 -10.33 9.08 -9.83
C LYS A 52 -9.86 10.06 -8.75
N ASP A 53 -10.69 10.34 -7.76
CA ASP A 53 -10.43 11.26 -6.65
C ASP A 53 -10.18 10.49 -5.33
N ALA A 54 -9.75 9.23 -5.43
CA ALA A 54 -9.55 8.39 -4.27
C ALA A 54 -8.35 8.83 -3.43
N VAL A 55 -8.50 8.71 -2.12
CA VAL A 55 -7.42 8.88 -1.15
C VAL A 55 -6.92 7.51 -0.72
N LEU A 56 -5.60 7.33 -0.68
CA LEU A 56 -4.94 6.17 -0.10
C LEU A 56 -4.50 6.49 1.33
N VAL A 57 -4.97 5.69 2.29
CA VAL A 57 -4.44 5.65 3.65
C VAL A 57 -3.77 4.30 3.83
N MET A 58 -2.45 4.31 4.00
CA MET A 58 -1.65 3.10 4.03
C MET A 58 -0.87 2.98 5.33
N TRP A 59 -1.02 1.84 6.00
CA TRP A 59 -0.21 1.49 7.14
C TRP A 59 1.16 0.97 6.70
N TYR A 60 2.21 1.38 7.39
CA TYR A 60 3.55 0.86 7.22
C TYR A 60 4.34 0.96 8.54
N THR A 61 5.35 0.10 8.70
CA THR A 61 6.33 0.26 9.80
C THR A 61 7.50 1.13 9.34
N GLY A 62 8.19 1.78 10.27
CA GLY A 62 9.28 2.73 9.95
C GLY A 62 10.37 2.17 9.01
N ASN A 63 10.58 0.85 9.01
CA ASN A 63 11.53 0.17 8.12
C ASN A 63 11.10 0.16 6.64
N PHE A 64 9.82 0.40 6.35
CA PHE A 64 9.25 0.39 5.00
C PHE A 64 8.86 1.78 4.49
N ASN A 65 9.42 2.86 5.04
CA ASN A 65 9.05 4.22 4.59
C ASN A 65 9.30 4.42 3.08
N ASN A 66 10.45 3.98 2.59
CA ASN A 66 10.80 4.13 1.17
C ASN A 66 9.92 3.23 0.28
N GLU A 67 9.65 2.01 0.72
CA GLU A 67 8.78 1.04 0.04
C GLU A 67 7.34 1.52 0.02
N ALA A 68 6.85 2.11 1.10
CA ALA A 68 5.51 2.70 1.19
C ALA A 68 5.36 3.87 0.21
N GLN A 69 6.34 4.77 0.12
CA GLN A 69 6.31 5.85 -0.87
C GLN A 69 6.34 5.32 -2.31
N GLN A 70 7.18 4.32 -2.58
CA GLN A 70 7.24 3.67 -3.90
C GLN A 70 5.93 2.98 -4.25
N LEU A 71 5.31 2.26 -3.32
CA LEU A 71 4.05 1.57 -3.53
C LEU A 71 2.90 2.56 -3.76
N ALA A 72 2.81 3.60 -2.92
CA ALA A 72 1.81 4.65 -3.08
C ALA A 72 1.94 5.33 -4.45
N LYS A 73 3.17 5.67 -4.87
CA LYS A 73 3.42 6.23 -6.20
C LYS A 73 3.03 5.26 -7.31
N ALA A 74 3.42 3.99 -7.21
CA ALA A 74 3.12 3.00 -8.24
C ALA A 74 1.62 2.75 -8.41
N TRP A 75 0.86 2.69 -7.31
CA TRP A 75 -0.60 2.60 -7.37
C TRP A 75 -1.24 3.89 -7.89
N GLY A 76 -0.64 5.05 -7.58
CA GLY A 76 -1.06 6.35 -8.11
C GLY A 76 -0.83 6.55 -9.61
N ASP A 77 0.34 6.16 -10.11
CA ASP A 77 0.68 6.25 -11.53
C ASP A 77 -0.22 5.32 -12.39
N GLN A 78 -0.71 4.23 -11.80
CA GLN A 78 -1.68 3.32 -12.42
C GLN A 78 -3.12 3.86 -12.37
N CYS A 79 -3.39 4.90 -11.57
CA CYS A 79 -4.65 5.62 -11.59
C CYS A 79 -4.67 6.61 -12.77
N PRO A 80 -5.67 6.59 -13.66
CA PRO A 80 -5.75 7.51 -14.80
C PRO A 80 -5.94 9.00 -14.44
N ALA A 81 -5.95 9.36 -13.15
CA ALA A 81 -6.21 10.72 -12.68
C ALA A 81 -5.03 11.27 -11.86
N ASN A 82 -4.53 12.41 -12.35
CA ASN A 82 -3.41 13.22 -11.91
C ASN A 82 -2.94 13.12 -10.45
N SER A 83 -1.63 12.86 -10.31
CA SER A 83 -0.70 13.30 -9.26
C SER A 83 -1.11 13.10 -7.79
N ILE A 84 -0.57 12.06 -7.16
CA ILE A 84 -0.57 11.88 -5.71
C ILE A 84 0.38 12.88 -5.04
N GLU A 85 -0.14 13.66 -4.10
CA GLU A 85 0.67 14.42 -3.14
C GLU A 85 0.93 13.54 -1.91
N LEU A 86 2.20 13.15 -1.69
CA LEU A 86 2.61 12.42 -0.51
C LEU A 86 2.75 13.40 0.65
N ALA A 87 1.86 13.34 1.64
CA ALA A 87 2.07 14.01 2.92
C ALA A 87 3.05 13.17 3.76
N PRO A 88 4.25 13.67 4.10
CA PRO A 88 5.14 12.94 5.00
C PRO A 88 4.49 12.86 6.38
N ALA A 89 4.34 11.64 6.91
CA ALA A 89 3.98 11.44 8.31
C ALA A 89 5.17 11.83 9.19
N THR A 90 5.34 13.12 9.48
CA THR A 90 6.30 13.56 10.49
C THR A 90 5.73 13.24 11.87
N TYR A 91 6.14 12.11 12.43
CA TYR A 91 5.96 11.83 13.85
C TYR A 91 6.86 12.80 14.64
N LYS A 92 6.23 13.75 15.36
CA LYS A 92 6.91 14.51 16.42
C LYS A 92 6.63 13.82 17.74
N PRO A 93 7.66 13.33 18.47
CA PRO A 93 7.47 12.89 19.85
C PRO A 93 6.88 14.05 20.67
N LYS A 94 5.96 13.74 21.58
CA LYS A 94 5.55 14.70 22.61
C LYS A 94 6.64 14.74 23.68
N ASP A 95 7.11 15.94 24.00
CA ASP A 95 7.89 16.21 25.22
C ASP A 95 7.10 15.84 26.47
#